data_AF-Q7XX67-F1
#
_entry.id   AF-Q7XX67-F1
#
_cell.length_a   1.000
_cell.length_b   1.000
_cell.length_c   1.000
_cell.angle_alpha   90.00
_cell.angle_beta   90.00
_cell.angle_gamma   90.00
#
_symmetry.space_group_name_H-M   'P 1'
#
loop_
_entity.id
_entity.type
_entity.pdbx_description
1 polymer ?
#
loop_
_entity_poly.entity_id
_entity_poly.type
_entity_poly.pdbx_seq_one_letter_code
_entity_poly.pdbx_strand_id
1 'polypeptide(L)'
;MLEPVKAEIKRLYDASFIRHCRYAEWVSSIVPVLKKNGKVRVCIDFRYLNKATPKDEYPMPVADQLVDAASGHKILSFMDGNAGYNQIFMAKEDIHKTAFRCPGAIGLFEWVVMTFGLKSAGATYQRAINYIYHDLIGRLVEVYIDDVVVKSKEIEDHIADLRMVFERTRKYGLKMNPTKCAFGVSAGLFLGFLVHERGIEVTVTFQNPSESLQKLKCAKLKVK
;
A
#
# COMPACT_ATOMS: atom_id res chain seq x y z
N MET A 1 25.41 8.80 -6.91
CA MET A 1 24.13 8.74 -6.16
C MET A 1 23.48 10.10 -5.89
N LEU A 2 24.22 11.21 -5.82
CA LEU A 2 23.65 12.52 -5.47
C LEU A 2 22.60 13.02 -6.49
N GLU A 3 22.92 13.04 -7.79
CA GLU A 3 22.00 13.54 -8.82
C GLU A 3 20.69 12.76 -8.91
N PRO A 4 20.68 11.41 -8.91
CA PRO A 4 19.43 10.66 -8.85
C PRO A 4 18.58 10.94 -7.60
N VAL A 5 19.22 11.16 -6.44
CA VAL A 5 18.50 11.56 -5.22
C VAL A 5 17.89 12.94 -5.39
N LYS A 6 18.65 13.91 -5.90
CA LYS A 6 18.17 15.27 -6.16
C LYS A 6 16.96 15.27 -7.10
N ALA A 7 17.01 14.48 -8.17
CA ALA A 7 15.89 14.32 -9.11
C ALA A 7 14.64 13.74 -8.43
N GLU A 8 14.79 12.72 -7.57
CA GLU A 8 13.67 12.13 -6.84
C GLU A 8 13.09 13.08 -5.79
N ILE A 9 13.93 13.83 -5.06
CA ILE A 9 13.48 14.86 -4.13
C ILE A 9 12.71 15.96 -4.87
N LYS A 10 13.21 16.41 -6.02
CA LYS A 10 12.50 17.39 -6.86
C LYS A 10 11.13 16.86 -7.29
N ARG A 11 11.05 15.60 -7.75
CA ARG A 11 9.78 14.97 -8.12
C ARG A 11 8.78 14.94 -6.96
N LEU A 12 9.23 14.59 -5.76
CA LEU A 12 8.39 14.57 -4.55
C LEU A 12 7.92 15.98 -4.15
N TYR A 13 8.80 16.98 -4.29
CA TYR A 13 8.50 18.37 -4.01
C TYR A 13 7.50 18.96 -5.02
N ASP A 14 7.73 18.76 -6.31
CA ASP A 14 6.83 19.20 -7.39
C ASP A 14 5.43 18.56 -7.24
N ALA A 15 5.36 17.31 -6.76
CA ALA A 15 4.12 16.61 -6.46
C ALA A 15 3.43 17.10 -5.17
N SER A 16 4.02 18.06 -4.45
CA SER A 16 3.56 18.53 -3.14
C SER A 16 3.43 17.43 -2.09
N PHE A 17 4.25 16.38 -2.19
CA PHE A 17 4.29 15.30 -1.18
C PHE A 17 5.21 15.63 -0.01
N ILE A 18 6.20 16.49 -0.27
CA ILE A 18 7.13 17.02 0.72
C ILE A 18 7.19 18.54 0.60
N ARG A 19 7.63 19.20 1.67
CA ARG A 19 7.95 20.63 1.67
C ARG A 19 9.27 20.88 2.40
N HIS A 20 9.85 22.06 2.22
CA HIS A 20 11.04 22.46 2.97
C HIS A 20 10.75 22.50 4.47
N CYS A 21 11.65 21.90 5.25
CA CYS A 21 11.65 22.00 6.70
C CYS A 21 12.59 23.14 7.10
N ARG A 22 12.07 24.16 7.79
CA ARG A 22 12.83 25.37 8.15
C ARG A 22 13.58 25.21 9.47
N TYR A 23 12.93 24.61 10.46
CA TYR A 23 13.46 24.35 11.79
C TYR A 23 13.06 22.94 12.19
N ALA A 24 14.04 22.05 12.35
CA ALA A 24 13.77 20.65 12.64
C ALA A 24 14.15 20.30 14.08
N GLU A 25 13.15 19.84 14.82
CA GLU A 25 13.33 19.16 16.10
C GLU A 25 13.56 17.66 15.91
N TRP A 26 13.02 17.10 14.83
CA TRP A 26 13.16 15.71 14.42
C TRP A 26 13.92 15.63 13.12
N VAL A 27 14.88 14.70 12.99
CA VAL A 27 15.58 14.50 11.71
C VAL A 27 15.86 13.01 11.51
N SER A 28 15.30 12.47 10.43
CA SER A 28 15.61 11.12 9.93
C SER A 28 16.61 11.18 8.76
N SER A 29 17.32 10.08 8.50
CA SER A 29 18.24 9.99 7.36
C SER A 29 17.56 9.30 6.18
N ILE A 30 17.94 9.69 4.95
CA ILE A 30 17.49 8.98 3.76
C ILE A 30 18.26 7.68 3.54
N VAL A 31 17.60 6.71 2.91
CA VAL A 31 18.14 5.45 2.41
C VAL A 31 17.76 5.34 0.93
N PRO A 32 18.63 5.78 0.01
CA PRO A 32 18.38 5.64 -1.42
C PRO A 32 18.41 4.17 -1.84
N VAL A 33 17.40 3.72 -2.56
CA VAL A 33 17.28 2.36 -3.08
C VAL A 33 17.22 2.41 -4.60
N LEU A 34 18.12 1.68 -5.28
CA LEU A 34 18.09 1.53 -6.73
C LEU A 34 17.07 0.45 -7.12
N LYS A 35 16.06 0.82 -7.90
CA LYS A 35 15.10 -0.13 -8.46
C LYS A 35 15.71 -0.87 -9.65
N LYS A 36 15.18 -2.05 -9.96
CA LYS A 36 15.57 -2.86 -11.15
C LYS A 36 15.49 -2.08 -12.47
N ASN A 37 14.59 -1.10 -12.56
CA ASN A 37 14.42 -0.22 -13.72
C ASN A 37 15.38 0.98 -13.76
N GLY A 38 16.42 1.00 -12.92
CA GLY A 38 17.42 2.08 -12.84
C GLY A 38 16.94 3.34 -12.10
N LYS A 39 15.67 3.45 -11.72
CA LYS A 39 15.16 4.61 -10.96
C LYS A 39 15.56 4.51 -9.48
N VAL A 40 15.79 5.65 -8.85
CA VAL A 40 16.05 5.73 -7.40
C VAL A 40 14.76 5.99 -6.65
N ARG A 41 14.55 5.25 -5.55
CA ARG A 41 13.54 5.54 -4.54
C ARG A 41 14.24 6.07 -3.30
N VAL A 42 13.79 7.20 -2.79
CA VAL A 42 14.26 7.73 -1.50
C VAL A 42 13.36 7.16 -0.40
N CYS A 43 13.88 6.21 0.37
CA CYS A 43 13.24 5.74 1.60
C CYS A 43 13.74 6.58 2.78
N ILE A 44 12.93 6.75 3.82
CA ILE A 44 13.34 7.46 5.04
C ILE A 44 13.49 6.45 6.17
N ASP A 45 14.60 6.54 6.89
CA ASP A 45 14.86 5.71 8.06
C ASP A 45 14.16 6.28 9.30
N PHE A 46 12.89 5.92 9.47
CA PHE A 46 12.08 6.31 10.63
C PHE A 46 12.27 5.41 11.86
N ARG A 47 13.36 4.63 12.00
CA ARG A 47 13.53 3.70 13.13
C ARG A 47 13.34 4.36 14.50
N TYR A 48 13.94 5.54 14.72
CA TYR A 48 13.81 6.25 15.99
C TYR A 48 12.43 6.85 16.19
N LEU A 49 11.85 7.45 15.15
CA LEU A 49 10.48 7.96 15.19
C LEU A 49 9.50 6.84 15.53
N ASN A 50 9.59 5.70 14.85
CA ASN A 50 8.74 4.53 15.09
C ASN A 50 8.88 3.95 16.50
N LYS A 51 10.05 4.09 17.14
CA LYS A 51 10.26 3.68 18.53
C LYS A 51 9.55 4.62 19.51
N ALA A 52 9.54 5.92 19.21
CA ALA A 52 8.86 6.94 20.01
C ALA A 52 7.33 6.95 19.79
N THR A 53 6.87 6.49 18.63
CA THR A 53 5.44 6.50 18.26
C THR A 53 4.68 5.30 18.87
N PRO A 54 3.59 5.54 19.62
CA PRO A 54 2.66 4.50 20.05
C PRO A 54 2.16 3.70 18.85
N LYS A 55 2.01 2.38 19.01
CA LYS A 55 1.51 1.55 17.91
C LYS A 55 -0.01 1.66 17.83
N ASP A 56 -0.54 1.99 16.67
CA ASP A 56 -1.95 1.76 16.35
C ASP A 56 -2.19 0.26 16.13
N GLU A 57 -2.93 -0.37 17.04
CA GLU A 57 -3.33 -1.80 16.97
C GLU A 57 -4.68 -1.94 16.24
N TYR A 58 -4.86 -1.23 15.13
CA TYR A 58 -6.04 -1.40 14.29
C TYR A 58 -6.15 -2.86 13.80
N PRO A 59 -7.34 -3.49 13.87
CA PRO A 59 -7.52 -4.86 13.43
C PRO A 59 -7.27 -4.97 11.93
N MET A 60 -6.16 -5.61 11.58
CA MET A 60 -5.86 -5.95 10.20
C MET A 60 -6.61 -7.21 9.81
N PRO A 61 -7.21 -7.28 8.61
CA PRO A 61 -7.82 -8.50 8.12
C PRO A 61 -6.82 -9.65 8.08
N VAL A 62 -7.30 -10.87 8.33
CA VAL A 62 -6.48 -12.08 8.20
C VAL A 62 -6.34 -12.39 6.72
N ALA A 63 -5.10 -12.33 6.20
CA ALA A 63 -4.82 -12.50 4.77
C ALA A 63 -5.42 -13.79 4.19
N ASP A 64 -5.30 -14.91 4.92
CA ASP A 64 -5.83 -16.20 4.50
C ASP A 64 -7.36 -16.17 4.33
N GLN A 65 -8.07 -15.50 5.25
CA GLN A 65 -9.52 -15.35 5.16
C GLN A 65 -9.96 -14.51 3.95
N LEU A 66 -9.18 -13.47 3.61
CA LEU A 66 -9.46 -12.67 2.41
C LEU A 66 -9.25 -13.48 1.12
N VAL A 67 -8.19 -14.29 1.08
CA VAL A 67 -7.88 -15.15 -0.07
C VAL A 67 -8.96 -16.21 -0.24
N ASP A 68 -9.38 -16.87 0.85
CA ASP A 68 -10.49 -17.82 0.86
C ASP A 68 -11.78 -17.16 0.37
N ALA A 69 -12.08 -15.96 0.88
CA ALA A 69 -13.28 -15.23 0.50
C ALA A 69 -13.29 -14.78 -0.97
N ALA A 70 -12.11 -14.54 -1.57
CA ALA A 70 -11.98 -14.19 -2.98
C ALA A 70 -12.11 -15.40 -3.93
N SER A 71 -11.82 -16.61 -3.45
CA SER A 71 -11.95 -17.85 -4.23
C SER A 71 -13.41 -18.21 -4.53
N GLY A 72 -13.66 -19.12 -5.48
CA GLY A 72 -15.03 -19.60 -5.75
C GLY A 72 -15.89 -18.67 -6.61
N HIS A 73 -15.32 -17.59 -7.14
CA HIS A 73 -16.01 -16.61 -7.97
C HIS A 73 -15.59 -16.78 -9.45
N LYS A 74 -16.55 -16.67 -10.38
CA LYS A 74 -16.30 -16.85 -11.82
C LYS A 74 -15.43 -15.75 -12.42
N ILE A 75 -15.52 -14.55 -11.85
CA ILE A 75 -14.87 -13.36 -12.38
C ILE A 75 -14.40 -12.44 -11.26
N LEU A 76 -13.19 -11.93 -11.45
CA LEU A 76 -12.44 -11.14 -10.50
C LEU A 76 -11.91 -9.88 -11.18
N SER A 77 -11.81 -8.81 -10.40
CA SER A 77 -11.04 -7.61 -10.77
C SER A 77 -10.12 -7.22 -9.63
N PHE A 78 -8.85 -7.03 -9.95
CA PHE A 78 -7.79 -6.66 -9.02
C PHE A 78 -7.45 -5.18 -9.23
N MET A 79 -7.47 -4.40 -8.16
CA MET A 79 -7.15 -2.98 -8.18
C MET A 79 -6.07 -2.67 -7.14
N ASP A 80 -5.15 -1.78 -7.51
CA ASP A 80 -4.02 -1.32 -6.67
C ASP A 80 -4.11 0.21 -6.53
N GLY A 81 -4.02 0.70 -5.29
CA GLY A 81 -4.03 2.14 -5.00
C GLY A 81 -2.86 2.91 -5.64
N ASN A 82 -3.15 3.99 -6.36
CA ASN A 82 -2.10 4.82 -6.97
C ASN A 82 -1.28 5.56 -5.93
N ALA A 83 0.05 5.34 -5.95
CA ALA A 83 0.98 5.89 -4.97
C ALA A 83 0.68 5.48 -3.51
N GLY A 84 -0.15 4.44 -3.30
CA GLY A 84 -0.50 3.86 -2.00
C GLY A 84 -0.72 4.90 -0.90
N TYR A 85 0.09 4.82 0.16
CA TYR A 85 0.04 5.72 1.31
C TYR A 85 0.08 7.22 1.00
N ASN A 86 0.68 7.66 -0.12
CA ASN A 86 0.83 9.08 -0.44
C ASN A 86 -0.50 9.79 -0.80
N GLN A 87 -1.63 9.09 -0.76
CA GLN A 87 -2.96 9.67 -0.94
C GLN A 87 -3.59 10.22 0.35
N ILE A 88 -3.06 9.83 1.52
CA ILE A 88 -3.55 10.28 2.83
C ILE A 88 -2.65 11.41 3.33
N PHE A 89 -3.23 12.54 3.70
CA PHE A 89 -2.47 13.64 4.30
C PHE A 89 -1.99 13.29 5.70
N MET A 90 -0.78 13.76 6.05
CA MET A 90 -0.31 13.74 7.43
C MET A 90 -1.18 14.69 8.28
N ALA A 91 -1.42 14.32 9.54
CA ALA A 91 -1.94 15.25 10.53
C ALA A 91 -0.99 16.45 10.64
N LYS A 92 -1.53 17.68 10.68
CA LYS A 92 -0.72 18.91 10.57
C LYS A 92 0.31 19.01 11.70
N GLU A 93 -0.11 18.60 12.89
CA GLU A 93 0.69 18.52 14.10
C GLU A 93 1.81 17.48 14.03
N ASP A 94 1.74 16.48 13.14
CA ASP A 94 2.72 15.40 13.03
C ASP A 94 3.69 15.57 11.85
N ILE A 95 3.42 16.49 10.92
CA ILE A 95 4.27 16.74 9.74
C ILE A 95 5.73 16.95 10.14
N HIS A 96 6.00 17.81 11.13
CA HIS A 96 7.36 18.17 11.56
C HIS A 96 8.18 16.97 12.06
N LYS A 97 7.51 15.91 12.56
CA LYS A 97 8.17 14.68 13.03
C LYS A 97 8.74 13.85 11.89
N THR A 98 8.24 14.05 10.67
CA THR A 98 8.65 13.31 9.47
C THR A 98 9.84 13.94 8.75
N ALA A 99 10.43 14.98 9.33
CA ALA A 99 11.54 15.69 8.72
C ALA A 99 12.76 14.78 8.49
N PHE A 100 13.42 14.98 7.34
CA PHE A 100 14.54 14.17 6.89
C PHE A 100 15.60 15.00 6.17
N ARG A 101 16.85 14.61 6.36
CA ARG A 101 18.03 15.26 5.76
C ARG A 101 18.44 14.60 4.46
N CYS A 102 18.70 15.41 3.45
CA CYS A 102 19.31 14.99 2.19
C CYS A 102 20.82 15.32 2.18
N PRO A 103 21.63 14.58 1.42
CA PRO A 103 23.08 14.82 1.33
C PRO A 103 23.42 16.13 0.62
N GLY A 104 24.60 16.68 0.94
CA GLY A 104 25.11 17.90 0.33
C GLY A 104 24.21 19.11 0.60
N ALA A 105 24.02 19.94 -0.43
CA ALA A 105 23.22 21.16 -0.37
C ALA A 105 21.75 20.96 -0.82
N ILE A 106 21.25 19.72 -0.88
CA ILE A 106 19.85 19.45 -1.27
C ILE A 106 18.88 20.01 -0.21
N GLY A 107 19.25 19.90 1.07
CA GLY A 107 18.53 20.52 2.18
C GLY A 107 17.71 19.55 3.03
N LEU A 108 16.76 20.13 3.75
CA LEU A 108 15.92 19.47 4.75
C LEU A 108 14.45 19.58 4.33
N PHE A 109 13.74 18.46 4.40
CA PHE A 109 12.35 18.35 3.96
C PHE A 109 11.52 17.58 4.97
N GLU A 110 10.21 17.75 4.92
CA GLU A 110 9.24 17.01 5.72
C GLU A 110 8.07 16.55 4.84
N TRP A 111 7.46 15.42 5.18
CA TRP A 111 6.36 14.82 4.44
C TRP A 111 5.02 15.45 4.85
N VAL A 112 4.25 15.88 3.85
CA VAL A 112 2.89 16.41 4.05
C VAL A 112 1.82 15.36 3.76
N VAL A 113 2.17 14.28 3.05
CA VAL A 113 1.36 13.08 2.87
C VAL A 113 2.02 11.90 3.56
N MET A 114 1.22 10.92 3.97
CA MET A 114 1.70 9.71 4.60
C MET A 114 2.67 8.98 3.68
N THR A 115 3.74 8.43 4.26
CA THR A 115 4.83 7.82 3.51
C THR A 115 5.21 6.46 4.08
N PHE A 116 5.94 5.69 3.28
CA PHE A 116 6.43 4.38 3.67
C PHE A 116 7.44 4.48 4.81
N GLY A 117 7.49 3.43 5.62
CA GLY A 117 8.41 3.32 6.76
C GLY A 117 7.85 3.85 8.07
N LEU A 118 6.68 4.51 8.07
CA LEU A 118 5.96 4.86 9.30
C LEU A 118 5.26 3.63 9.88
N LYS A 119 5.41 3.43 11.20
CA LYS A 119 4.93 2.24 11.93
C LYS A 119 3.43 1.96 11.78
N SER A 120 2.61 3.01 11.72
CA SER A 120 1.14 2.90 11.69
C SER A 120 0.52 3.23 10.32
N ALA A 121 1.33 3.39 9.27
CA ALA A 121 0.81 3.74 7.94
C ALA A 121 -0.19 2.69 7.42
N GLY A 122 0.12 1.40 7.59
CA GLY A 122 -0.77 0.31 7.18
C GLY A 122 -2.12 0.34 7.90
N ALA A 123 -2.12 0.58 9.21
CA ALA A 123 -3.33 0.69 10.03
C ALA A 123 -4.20 1.87 9.59
N THR A 124 -3.60 3.04 9.41
CA THR A 124 -4.30 4.24 8.91
C THR A 124 -4.91 3.99 7.53
N TYR A 125 -4.15 3.38 6.62
CA TYR A 125 -4.63 3.12 5.27
C TYR A 125 -5.76 2.09 5.25
N GLN A 126 -5.61 0.98 5.99
CA GLN A 126 -6.67 -0.02 6.12
C GLN A 126 -7.94 0.59 6.72
N ARG A 127 -7.82 1.45 7.73
CA ARG A 127 -8.96 2.17 8.32
C ARG A 127 -9.67 3.04 7.29
N ALA A 128 -8.92 3.74 6.45
CA ALA A 128 -9.48 4.56 5.38
C ALA A 128 -10.21 3.70 4.33
N ILE A 129 -9.60 2.60 3.88
CA ILE A 129 -10.19 1.69 2.89
C ILE A 129 -11.43 0.99 3.45
N ASN A 130 -11.39 0.56 4.71
CA ASN A 130 -12.56 0.01 5.41
C ASN A 130 -13.70 1.03 5.46
N TYR A 131 -13.40 2.30 5.74
CA TYR A 131 -14.42 3.35 5.75
C TYR A 131 -15.02 3.58 4.34
N ILE A 132 -14.18 3.62 3.32
CA ILE A 132 -14.60 3.82 1.92
C ILE A 132 -15.54 2.69 1.48
N TYR A 133 -15.17 1.43 1.70
CA TYR A 133 -15.92 0.26 1.20
C TYR A 133 -16.74 -0.48 2.26
N HIS A 134 -17.02 0.12 3.41
CA HIS A 134 -17.58 -0.56 4.60
C HIS A 134 -18.78 -1.48 4.31
N ASP A 135 -19.70 -1.06 3.43
CA ASP A 135 -20.91 -1.79 3.04
C ASP A 135 -20.73 -2.77 1.87
N LEU A 136 -19.56 -2.75 1.23
CA LEU A 136 -19.20 -3.63 0.12
C LEU A 136 -18.25 -4.76 0.55
N ILE A 137 -17.50 -4.56 1.64
CA ILE A 137 -16.52 -5.53 2.15
C ILE A 137 -17.22 -6.85 2.52
N GLY A 138 -16.60 -7.97 2.17
CA GLY A 138 -17.12 -9.32 2.39
C GLY A 138 -18.17 -9.75 1.35
N ARG A 139 -18.94 -8.80 0.81
CA ARG A 139 -19.97 -9.05 -0.21
C ARG A 139 -19.41 -9.00 -1.62
N LEU A 140 -18.91 -7.83 -2.02
CA LEU A 140 -18.40 -7.57 -3.38
C LEU A 140 -16.90 -7.38 -3.40
N VAL A 141 -16.32 -6.91 -2.30
CA VAL A 141 -14.90 -6.58 -2.24
C VAL A 141 -14.20 -7.22 -1.07
N GLU A 142 -12.96 -7.63 -1.32
CA GLU A 142 -11.97 -7.93 -0.28
C GLU A 142 -10.84 -6.91 -0.36
N VAL A 143 -10.38 -6.44 0.80
CA VAL A 143 -9.44 -5.33 0.88
C VAL A 143 -8.31 -5.61 1.85
N TYR A 144 -7.07 -5.44 1.41
CA TYR A 144 -5.88 -5.51 2.24
C TYR A 144 -4.94 -4.37 1.90
N ILE A 145 -4.95 -3.33 2.73
CA ILE A 145 -4.20 -2.09 2.52
C ILE A 145 -4.48 -1.54 1.10
N ASP A 146 -3.52 -1.64 0.18
CA ASP A 146 -3.60 -1.12 -1.19
C ASP A 146 -4.23 -2.10 -2.19
N ASP A 147 -4.33 -3.40 -1.83
CA ASP A 147 -4.86 -4.45 -2.69
C ASP A 147 -6.37 -4.57 -2.50
N VAL A 148 -7.13 -4.31 -3.56
CA VAL A 148 -8.59 -4.44 -3.59
C VAL A 148 -8.99 -5.48 -4.63
N VAL A 149 -9.78 -6.46 -4.23
CA VAL A 149 -10.37 -7.45 -5.13
C VAL A 149 -11.86 -7.25 -5.19
N VAL A 150 -12.40 -7.08 -6.40
CA VAL A 150 -13.84 -7.15 -6.67
C VAL A 150 -14.15 -8.54 -7.19
N LYS A 151 -15.16 -9.20 -6.61
CA LYS A 151 -15.51 -10.59 -6.90
C LYS A 151 -17.01 -10.70 -7.20
N SER A 152 -17.35 -11.42 -8.26
CA SER A 152 -18.74 -11.67 -8.65
C SER A 152 -18.94 -13.15 -8.96
N LYS A 153 -20.10 -13.68 -8.53
CA LYS A 153 -20.43 -15.10 -8.74
C LYS A 153 -20.68 -15.41 -10.21
N GLU A 154 -21.31 -14.48 -10.92
CA GLU A 154 -21.64 -14.59 -12.33
C GLU A 154 -20.97 -13.47 -13.14
N ILE A 155 -20.72 -13.72 -14.43
CA ILE A 155 -20.02 -12.78 -15.31
C ILE A 155 -20.89 -11.55 -15.58
N GLU A 156 -22.19 -11.77 -15.70
CA GLU A 156 -23.21 -10.79 -16.03
C GLU A 156 -23.35 -9.71 -14.95
N ASP A 157 -23.13 -10.08 -13.69
CA ASP A 157 -23.23 -9.18 -12.54
C ASP A 157 -22.01 -8.25 -12.40
N HIS A 158 -20.85 -8.66 -12.94
CA HIS A 158 -19.57 -8.04 -12.61
C HIS A 158 -19.46 -6.56 -13.02
N ILE A 159 -20.11 -6.19 -14.12
CA ILE A 159 -20.14 -4.79 -14.57
C ILE A 159 -20.94 -3.92 -13.58
N ALA A 160 -22.02 -4.44 -13.02
CA ALA A 160 -22.81 -3.74 -12.01
C ALA A 160 -22.03 -3.60 -10.69
N ASP A 161 -21.35 -4.67 -10.26
CA ASP A 161 -20.52 -4.66 -9.07
C ASP A 161 -19.35 -3.67 -9.20
N LEU A 162 -18.64 -3.68 -10.33
CA LEU A 162 -17.58 -2.72 -10.63
C LEU A 162 -18.09 -1.28 -10.62
N ARG A 163 -19.31 -1.04 -11.12
CA ARG A 163 -19.92 0.31 -11.07
C ARG A 163 -20.09 0.78 -9.64
N MET A 164 -20.64 -0.05 -8.75
CA MET A 164 -20.80 0.29 -7.33
C MET A 164 -19.46 0.61 -6.66
N VAL A 165 -18.44 -0.21 -6.96
CA VAL A 165 -17.09 -0.03 -6.40
C VAL A 165 -16.45 1.26 -6.92
N PHE A 166 -16.50 1.52 -8.22
CA PHE A 166 -15.94 2.75 -8.81
C PHE A 166 -16.67 4.02 -8.39
N GLU A 167 -18.00 3.98 -8.21
CA GLU A 167 -18.76 5.09 -7.63
C GLU A 167 -18.25 5.41 -6.23
N ARG A 168 -17.98 4.37 -5.43
CA ARG A 168 -17.43 4.52 -4.08
C ARG A 168 -16.02 5.10 -4.10
N THR A 169 -15.15 4.55 -4.93
CA THR A 169 -13.77 5.05 -5.17
C THR A 169 -13.77 6.53 -5.53
N ARG A 170 -14.64 6.93 -6.48
CA ARG A 170 -14.77 8.30 -6.97
C ARG A 170 -15.29 9.24 -5.89
N LYS A 171 -16.32 8.83 -5.13
CA LYS A 171 -16.92 9.63 -4.06
C LYS A 171 -15.88 10.09 -3.03
N TYR A 172 -14.93 9.23 -2.69
CA TYR A 172 -13.88 9.54 -1.71
C TYR A 172 -12.55 9.98 -2.32
N GLY A 173 -12.49 10.15 -3.65
CA GLY A 173 -11.29 10.63 -4.35
C GLY A 173 -10.10 9.67 -4.30
N LEU A 174 -10.33 8.39 -3.98
CA LEU A 174 -9.30 7.36 -3.99
C LEU A 174 -8.86 7.10 -5.45
N LYS A 175 -7.57 7.19 -5.72
CA LYS A 175 -7.01 6.97 -7.06
C LYS A 175 -6.47 5.56 -7.14
N MET A 176 -6.80 4.85 -8.22
CA MET A 176 -6.25 3.54 -8.56
C MET A 176 -5.17 3.67 -9.62
N ASN A 177 -4.22 2.74 -9.66
CA ASN A 177 -3.16 2.69 -10.65
C ASN A 177 -3.58 1.84 -11.85
N PRO A 178 -3.91 2.44 -13.01
CA PRO A 178 -4.45 1.69 -14.14
C PRO A 178 -3.50 0.62 -14.68
N THR A 179 -2.18 0.82 -14.57
CA THR A 179 -1.18 -0.13 -15.12
C THR A 179 -0.98 -1.35 -14.23
N LYS A 180 -1.51 -1.33 -13.01
CA LYS A 180 -1.47 -2.46 -12.08
C LYS A 180 -2.85 -3.09 -11.83
N CYS A 181 -3.91 -2.48 -12.35
CA CYS A 181 -5.24 -3.06 -12.25
C CYS A 181 -5.44 -4.13 -13.33
N ALA A 182 -6.20 -5.16 -13.00
CA ALA A 182 -6.67 -6.18 -13.93
C ALA A 182 -8.18 -6.32 -13.76
N PHE A 183 -8.94 -6.27 -14.85
CA PHE A 183 -10.40 -6.27 -14.78
C PHE A 183 -11.01 -7.45 -15.52
N GLY A 184 -12.03 -8.07 -14.92
CA GLY A 184 -12.83 -9.12 -15.55
C GLY A 184 -12.05 -10.39 -15.88
N VAL A 185 -11.11 -10.79 -15.02
CA VAL A 185 -10.28 -11.98 -15.21
C VAL A 185 -10.86 -13.18 -14.48
N SER A 186 -10.67 -14.38 -15.00
CA SER A 186 -11.10 -15.64 -14.34
C SER A 186 -10.15 -16.10 -13.23
N ALA A 187 -8.93 -15.58 -13.21
CA ALA A 187 -7.91 -15.87 -12.21
C ALA A 187 -6.95 -14.68 -12.03
N GLY A 188 -6.37 -14.54 -10.85
CA GLY A 188 -5.31 -13.54 -10.62
C GLY A 188 -4.60 -13.69 -9.28
N LEU A 189 -3.49 -12.99 -9.14
CA LEU A 189 -2.68 -13.01 -7.92
C LEU A 189 -3.28 -12.08 -6.86
N PHE A 190 -3.54 -12.62 -5.67
CA PHE A 190 -3.97 -11.87 -4.50
C PHE A 190 -3.17 -12.29 -3.28
N LEU A 191 -2.53 -11.32 -2.61
CA LEU A 191 -1.71 -11.54 -1.41
C LEU A 191 -0.64 -12.63 -1.50
N GLY A 192 -0.26 -13.02 -2.72
CA GLY A 192 0.75 -14.06 -2.99
C GLY A 192 0.18 -15.41 -3.43
N PHE A 193 -1.13 -15.52 -3.61
CA PHE A 193 -1.80 -16.74 -4.05
C PHE A 193 -2.51 -16.50 -5.38
N LEU A 194 -2.55 -17.52 -6.23
CA LEU A 194 -3.37 -17.48 -7.43
C LEU A 194 -4.80 -17.88 -7.04
N VAL A 195 -5.75 -16.97 -7.23
CA VAL A 195 -7.15 -17.14 -6.86
C VAL A 195 -7.99 -17.27 -8.13
N HIS A 196 -8.90 -18.25 -8.17
CA HIS A 196 -9.82 -18.48 -9.28
C HIS A 196 -11.08 -19.24 -8.82
N GLU A 197 -12.03 -19.48 -9.73
CA GLU A 197 -13.30 -20.17 -9.44
C GLU A 197 -13.12 -21.53 -8.75
N ARG A 198 -12.16 -22.36 -9.19
CA ARG A 198 -11.95 -23.70 -8.63
C ARG A 198 -11.24 -23.74 -7.26
N GLY A 199 -10.83 -22.60 -6.71
CA GLY A 199 -10.06 -22.54 -5.47
C GLY A 199 -8.78 -21.69 -5.56
N ILE A 200 -7.78 -22.08 -4.78
CA ILE A 200 -6.55 -21.33 -4.54
C ILE A 200 -5.33 -22.19 -4.87
N GLU A 201 -4.38 -21.63 -5.59
CA GLU A 201 -3.10 -22.26 -5.91
C GLU A 201 -1.92 -21.46 -5.33
N VAL A 202 -0.90 -22.16 -4.85
CA VAL A 202 0.34 -21.54 -4.35
C VAL A 202 1.27 -21.28 -5.54
N THR A 203 1.61 -20.02 -5.80
CA THR A 203 2.52 -19.67 -6.89
C THR A 203 3.97 -19.65 -6.41
N VAL A 204 4.87 -20.38 -7.10
CA VAL A 204 6.30 -20.44 -6.78
C VAL A 204 7.04 -19.25 -7.42
N THR A 205 6.71 -18.02 -7.07
CA THR A 205 7.47 -16.86 -7.57
C THR A 205 7.54 -15.72 -6.56
N PHE A 206 8.57 -15.73 -5.71
CA PHE A 206 9.04 -14.55 -4.99
C PHE A 206 10.56 -14.39 -5.15
N GLN A 207 10.98 -13.64 -6.16
CA GLN A 207 12.29 -12.99 -6.15
C GLN A 207 12.18 -11.62 -5.47
N ASN A 208 12.20 -11.58 -4.14
CA ASN A 208 12.69 -10.47 -3.31
C ASN A 208 12.79 -10.91 -1.82
N PRO A 209 14.01 -11.10 -1.26
CA PRO A 209 14.22 -11.61 0.10
C PRO A 209 13.89 -10.64 1.26
N SER A 210 13.62 -9.35 1.00
CA SER A 210 13.56 -8.35 2.09
C SER A 210 12.17 -8.12 2.71
N GLU A 211 11.09 -8.63 2.11
CA GLU A 211 9.73 -8.61 2.71
C GLU A 211 9.30 -9.99 3.25
N SER A 212 10.07 -11.04 2.98
CA SER A 212 9.71 -12.44 3.26
C SER A 212 9.95 -12.86 4.71
N LEU A 213 10.75 -12.12 5.49
CA LEU A 213 11.07 -12.50 6.88
C LEU A 213 9.93 -12.28 7.89
N GLN A 214 8.88 -11.51 7.54
CA GLN A 214 7.67 -11.41 8.36
C GLN A 214 6.56 -12.38 7.94
N LYS A 215 6.47 -12.75 6.64
CA LYS A 215 5.44 -13.68 6.15
C LYS A 215 5.80 -15.17 6.34
N LEU A 216 7.08 -15.53 6.42
CA LEU A 216 7.49 -16.94 6.60
C LEU A 216 7.42 -17.47 8.04
N LYS A 217 7.12 -16.64 9.05
CA LYS A 217 7.04 -17.11 10.45
C LYS A 217 5.74 -17.84 10.78
N CYS A 218 4.69 -17.73 9.96
CA CYS A 218 3.44 -18.48 10.17
C CYS A 218 3.46 -19.90 9.55
N ALA A 219 4.42 -20.24 8.70
CA ALA A 219 4.45 -21.52 8.00
C ALA A 219 5.26 -22.63 8.71
N LYS A 220 5.56 -22.48 10.00
CA LYS A 220 6.16 -23.56 10.80
C LYS A 220 5.30 -23.87 12.02
N LEU A 221 4.43 -24.86 11.87
CA LEU A 221 4.31 -26.06 12.73
C LEU A 221 2.89 -26.60 12.65
N LYS A 222 2.72 -27.68 11.88
CA LYS A 222 1.99 -28.88 12.29
C LYS A 222 2.43 -30.01 11.37
N VAL A 223 3.38 -30.80 11.84
CA VAL A 223 3.58 -32.17 11.38
C VAL A 223 3.44 -33.05 12.61
N LYS A 224 2.33 -33.79 12.60
CA LYS A 224 1.79 -34.73 13.59
C LYS A 224 1.18 -34.11 14.84
#